data_AF-A0A2N3FDL2-F1
#
_entry.id   AF-A0A2N3FDL2-F1
#
_cell.length_a   1.000
_cell.length_b   1.000
_cell.length_c   1.000
_cell.angle_alpha   90.00
_cell.angle_beta   90.00
_cell.angle_gamma   90.00
#
_symmetry.space_group_name_H-M   'P 1'
#
loop_
_entity.id
_entity.type
_entity.pdbx_description
1 polymer ?
#
loop_
_entity_poly.entity_id
_entity_poly.type
_entity_poly.pdbx_seq_one_letter_code
_entity_poly.pdbx_strand_id
1 'polypeptide(L)'
;MFRNPSNTDAVPPRAPRPTQRGATQLTLAEPGDESELAAPWVGALVKLGTRLARSAGQPHGRKLVVAVTTPTRDFAAALIGAGWSLAAKPPSLDPPLETLRSISHGTGVCAVNDKYVVSGRFASLDEAHSPPLAIFAGKTWAVDRIRALCVVQSAQDARQSERPEPGSLAQLAGLTDSWDDRLVSPPKSLAIVGTRTWLEQDLAALIRKEGDNLPPSSLSSLVLPDTDIDATWGTRLYSAASFAEQLPLPDGIEGVLLDGNSAAQYWDEIDASVIICVIDRSVADETAAQSLERLRATRGEPVSATDELGWTPPLGVEVMAFTAAR
;
A
#
# COMPACT_ATOMS: atom_id res chain seq x y z
N MET A 1 -62.13 28.05 44.03
CA MET A 1 -60.94 28.44 44.80
C MET A 1 -59.84 27.44 44.49
N PHE A 2 -58.67 27.96 44.10
CA PHE A 2 -57.50 27.27 43.55
C PHE A 2 -56.94 26.13 44.43
N ARG A 3 -56.57 24.99 43.83
CA ARG A 3 -55.18 24.56 43.58
C ARG A 3 -55.11 23.09 43.14
N ASN A 4 -54.50 22.86 41.99
CA ASN A 4 -53.97 21.58 41.52
C ASN A 4 -52.49 21.49 41.95
N PRO A 5 -52.00 20.37 42.51
CA PRO A 5 -50.57 20.04 42.55
C PRO A 5 -50.27 18.93 41.53
N SER A 6 -49.55 19.24 40.45
CA SER A 6 -48.12 18.95 40.24
C SER A 6 -47.82 17.46 40.02
N ASN A 7 -47.57 17.06 38.79
CA ASN A 7 -46.25 17.07 38.12
C ASN A 7 -45.64 15.66 38.15
N THR A 8 -46.05 14.82 37.21
CA THR A 8 -45.34 13.60 36.85
C THR A 8 -44.47 13.92 35.64
N ASP A 9 -43.16 14.04 35.91
CA ASP A 9 -42.13 14.21 34.90
C ASP A 9 -42.20 13.06 33.88
N ALA A 10 -42.64 13.40 32.67
CA ALA A 10 -42.55 12.52 31.52
C ALA A 10 -41.07 12.40 31.11
N VAL A 11 -40.46 11.25 31.38
CA VAL A 11 -39.15 10.88 30.85
C VAL A 11 -39.24 10.94 29.32
N PRO A 12 -38.45 11.79 28.63
CA PRO A 12 -38.50 11.85 27.17
C PRO A 12 -38.04 10.52 26.58
N PRO A 13 -38.65 10.06 25.47
CA PRO A 13 -38.24 8.83 24.82
C PRO A 13 -36.77 8.93 24.44
N ARG A 14 -36.00 7.95 24.92
CA ARG A 14 -34.57 7.82 24.62
C ARG A 14 -34.42 7.80 23.11
N ALA A 15 -33.70 8.77 22.55
CA ALA A 15 -33.34 8.79 21.14
C ALA A 15 -32.75 7.42 20.75
N PRO A 16 -33.13 6.84 19.60
CA PRO A 16 -32.57 5.57 19.16
C PRO A 16 -31.05 5.73 19.09
N ARG A 17 -30.32 4.88 19.83
CA ARG A 17 -28.88 4.72 19.63
C ARG A 17 -28.67 4.38 18.15
N PRO A 18 -27.80 5.08 17.40
CA PRO A 18 -27.40 4.60 16.09
C PRO A 18 -26.66 3.29 16.28
N THR A 19 -27.40 2.19 16.17
CA THR A 19 -26.88 0.85 15.97
C THR A 19 -26.87 0.62 14.47
N GLN A 20 -25.96 1.33 13.81
CA GLN A 20 -25.44 0.92 12.52
C GLN A 20 -23.93 0.95 12.68
N ARG A 21 -23.29 -0.23 12.70
CA ARG A 21 -21.89 -0.31 12.26
C ARG A 21 -21.92 0.01 10.76
N GLY A 22 -21.96 1.30 10.43
CA GLY A 22 -21.77 1.77 9.07
C GLY A 22 -20.45 1.22 8.56
N ALA A 23 -20.41 0.81 7.30
CA ALA A 23 -19.15 0.45 6.65
C ALA A 23 -18.17 1.60 6.87
N THR A 24 -16.96 1.31 7.35
CA THR A 24 -15.91 2.32 7.50
C THR A 24 -15.70 3.01 6.16
N GLN A 25 -16.04 4.30 6.10
CA GLN A 25 -15.89 5.15 4.93
C GLN A 25 -14.52 5.83 4.98
N LEU A 26 -13.89 5.95 3.81
CA LEU A 26 -12.61 6.61 3.64
C LEU A 26 -12.81 7.91 2.86
N THR A 27 -12.01 8.91 3.19
CA THR A 27 -11.93 10.19 2.49
C THR A 27 -10.61 10.29 1.73
N LEU A 28 -10.64 11.01 0.61
CA LEU A 28 -9.48 11.28 -0.24
C LEU A 28 -9.37 12.80 -0.44
N ALA A 29 -8.15 13.34 -0.40
CA ALA A 29 -7.87 14.73 -0.71
C ALA A 29 -6.56 14.85 -1.49
N GLU A 30 -6.44 15.86 -2.33
CA GLU A 30 -5.16 16.21 -2.96
C GLU A 30 -4.26 16.98 -1.98
N PRO A 31 -2.93 16.94 -2.15
CA PRO A 31 -2.01 17.73 -1.33
C PRO A 31 -2.33 19.23 -1.40
N GLY A 32 -2.58 19.84 -0.24
CA GLY A 32 -2.87 21.27 -0.14
C GLY A 32 -4.33 21.65 -0.40
N ASP A 33 -5.19 20.69 -0.72
CA ASP A 33 -6.64 20.89 -0.72
C ASP A 33 -7.22 20.64 0.67
N GLU A 34 -8.13 21.51 1.11
CA GLU A 34 -8.90 21.32 2.35
C GLU A 34 -10.17 20.49 2.10
N SER A 35 -10.54 20.26 0.83
CA SER A 35 -11.72 19.50 0.45
C SER A 35 -11.44 17.99 0.50
N GLU A 36 -12.07 17.32 1.45
CA GLU A 36 -12.04 15.86 1.53
C GLU A 36 -13.25 15.26 0.80
N LEU A 37 -12.96 14.42 -0.20
CA LEU A 37 -13.97 13.63 -0.89
C LEU A 37 -14.21 12.31 -0.15
N ALA A 38 -15.34 12.22 0.55
CA ALA A 38 -15.82 10.96 1.10
C ALA A 38 -16.59 10.19 0.02
N ALA A 39 -16.04 9.06 -0.46
CA ALA A 39 -16.71 8.27 -1.49
C ALA A 39 -16.60 6.75 -1.25
N PRO A 40 -17.69 5.98 -1.47
CA PRO A 40 -17.68 4.53 -1.25
C PRO A 40 -16.63 3.76 -2.07
N TRP A 41 -16.25 4.29 -3.25
CA TRP A 41 -15.28 3.65 -4.12
C TRP A 41 -13.86 3.67 -3.55
N VAL A 42 -13.48 4.69 -2.76
CA VAL A 42 -12.14 4.81 -2.15
C VAL A 42 -11.87 3.60 -1.25
N GLY A 43 -12.77 3.35 -0.29
CA GLY A 43 -12.67 2.20 0.60
C GLY A 43 -12.84 0.86 -0.11
N ALA A 44 -13.60 0.80 -1.19
CA ALA A 44 -13.75 -0.42 -1.98
C ALA A 44 -12.44 -0.79 -2.69
N LEU A 45 -11.74 0.15 -3.32
CA LEU A 45 -10.47 -0.12 -4.03
C LEU A 45 -9.34 -0.51 -3.07
N VAL A 46 -9.25 0.15 -1.91
CA VAL A 46 -8.31 -0.28 -0.84
C VAL A 46 -8.62 -1.72 -0.40
N LYS A 47 -9.90 -2.06 -0.18
CA LYS A 47 -10.30 -3.43 0.18
C LYS A 47 -9.93 -4.43 -0.91
N LEU A 48 -10.07 -4.09 -2.19
CA LEU A 48 -9.68 -4.97 -3.29
C LEU A 48 -8.20 -5.35 -3.18
N GLY A 49 -7.31 -4.36 -3.06
CA GLY A 49 -5.88 -4.59 -2.88
C GLY A 49 -5.56 -5.51 -1.69
N THR A 50 -6.22 -5.28 -0.56
CA THR A 50 -6.05 -6.11 0.65
C THR A 50 -6.49 -7.56 0.43
N ARG A 51 -7.59 -7.79 -0.29
CA ARG A 51 -8.08 -9.14 -0.61
C ARG A 51 -7.12 -9.87 -1.54
N LEU A 52 -6.67 -9.17 -2.60
CA LEU A 52 -5.79 -9.74 -3.61
C LEU A 52 -4.41 -10.10 -3.05
N ALA A 53 -3.84 -9.26 -2.18
CA ALA A 53 -2.60 -9.57 -1.48
C ALA A 53 -2.70 -10.87 -0.66
N ARG A 54 -3.85 -11.14 -0.04
CA ARG A 54 -4.09 -12.38 0.73
C ARG A 54 -4.26 -13.61 -0.17
N SER A 55 -4.71 -13.41 -1.41
CA SER A 55 -4.83 -14.48 -2.40
C SER A 55 -3.50 -14.81 -3.09
N ALA A 56 -2.52 -13.90 -3.06
CA ALA A 56 -1.24 -14.04 -3.76
C ALA A 56 -0.39 -15.24 -3.30
N GLY A 57 -0.57 -15.65 -2.04
CA GLY A 57 0.14 -16.79 -1.43
C GLY A 57 -0.45 -18.17 -1.74
N GLN A 58 -1.45 -18.31 -2.63
CA GLN A 58 -2.03 -19.61 -2.98
C GLN A 58 -1.28 -20.26 -4.18
N PRO A 59 -0.52 -21.35 -3.96
CA PRO A 59 0.32 -21.95 -5.00
C PRO A 59 -0.48 -23.01 -5.78
N HIS A 60 -1.04 -22.62 -6.91
CA HIS A 60 -1.76 -23.56 -7.80
C HIS A 60 -1.24 -23.60 -9.24
N GLY A 61 -0.01 -23.11 -9.49
CA GLY A 61 0.56 -23.06 -10.85
C GLY A 61 -0.23 -22.17 -11.83
N ARG A 62 -1.13 -21.35 -11.30
CA ARG A 62 -2.00 -20.44 -12.01
C ARG A 62 -1.76 -19.02 -11.50
N LYS A 63 -2.00 -18.03 -12.35
CA LYS A 63 -2.07 -16.62 -11.98
C LYS A 63 -3.51 -16.16 -11.94
N LEU A 64 -3.86 -15.33 -10.95
CA LEU A 64 -5.14 -14.65 -10.87
C LEU A 64 -5.03 -13.33 -11.64
N VAL A 65 -5.87 -13.15 -12.64
CA VAL A 65 -5.99 -11.90 -13.40
C VAL A 65 -7.28 -11.21 -13.02
N VAL A 66 -7.21 -9.94 -12.65
CA VAL A 66 -8.35 -9.10 -12.27
C VAL A 66 -8.33 -7.82 -13.09
N ALA A 67 -9.24 -7.71 -14.05
CA ALA A 67 -9.47 -6.48 -14.78
C ALA A 67 -10.54 -5.65 -14.06
N VAL A 68 -10.22 -4.41 -13.73
CA VAL A 68 -11.10 -3.44 -13.09
C VAL A 68 -11.29 -2.28 -14.05
N THR A 69 -12.52 -2.09 -14.53
CA THR A 69 -12.88 -0.99 -15.43
C THR A 69 -13.51 0.13 -14.62
N THR A 70 -12.95 1.33 -14.70
CA THR A 70 -13.41 2.52 -13.95
C THR A 70 -13.85 3.63 -14.90
N PRO A 71 -14.72 4.57 -14.48
CA PRO A 71 -15.11 5.72 -15.32
C PRO A 71 -13.91 6.64 -15.62
N THR A 72 -13.10 6.88 -14.60
CA THR A 72 -11.75 7.47 -14.67
C THR A 72 -10.83 6.61 -13.82
N ARG A 73 -9.56 6.48 -14.20
CA ARG A 73 -8.60 5.63 -13.48
C ARG A 73 -7.90 6.30 -12.30
N ASP A 74 -8.09 7.60 -12.15
CA ASP A 74 -7.43 8.42 -11.12
C ASP A 74 -7.47 7.74 -9.75
N PHE A 75 -6.31 7.67 -9.10
CA PHE A 75 -6.09 7.05 -7.80
C PHE A 75 -6.34 5.54 -7.71
N ALA A 76 -6.95 4.89 -8.70
CA ALA A 76 -7.39 3.51 -8.57
C ALA A 76 -6.20 2.56 -8.32
N ALA A 77 -5.12 2.75 -9.07
CA ALA A 77 -3.89 2.00 -8.88
C ALA A 77 -3.26 2.29 -7.51
N ALA A 78 -3.15 3.57 -7.12
CA ALA A 78 -2.59 3.96 -5.83
C ALA A 78 -3.38 3.39 -4.64
N LEU A 79 -4.71 3.39 -4.70
CA LEU A 79 -5.60 2.87 -3.66
C LEU A 79 -5.52 1.34 -3.54
N ILE A 80 -5.53 0.63 -4.68
CA ILE A 80 -5.34 -0.83 -4.70
C ILE A 80 -3.95 -1.18 -4.15
N GLY A 81 -2.91 -0.45 -4.58
CA GLY A 81 -1.54 -0.65 -4.09
C GLY A 81 -1.40 -0.38 -2.59
N ALA A 82 -2.06 0.65 -2.06
CA ALA A 82 -2.09 0.92 -0.63
C ALA A 82 -2.78 -0.23 0.13
N GLY A 83 -3.91 -0.71 -0.37
CA GLY A 83 -4.61 -1.87 0.17
C GLY A 83 -3.77 -3.14 0.20
N TRP A 84 -3.01 -3.39 -0.88
CA TRP A 84 -2.08 -4.52 -0.97
C TRP A 84 -0.99 -4.39 0.09
N SER A 85 -0.36 -3.22 0.15
CA SER A 85 0.72 -2.93 1.08
C SER A 85 0.24 -3.10 2.52
N LEU A 86 -0.92 -2.56 2.89
CA LEU A 86 -1.49 -2.68 4.23
C LEU A 86 -1.79 -4.13 4.66
N ALA A 87 -2.03 -5.03 3.70
CA ALA A 87 -2.29 -6.44 3.98
C ALA A 87 -1.03 -7.28 4.20
N ALA A 88 0.13 -6.76 3.81
CA ALA A 88 1.39 -7.46 3.97
C ALA A 88 1.70 -7.72 5.44
N LYS A 89 2.22 -8.92 5.72
CA LYS A 89 2.62 -9.30 7.07
C LYS A 89 3.74 -8.37 7.56
N PRO A 90 3.65 -7.82 8.80
CA PRO A 90 4.74 -7.04 9.36
C PRO A 90 6.04 -7.86 9.44
N PRO A 91 7.20 -7.25 9.14
CA PRO A 91 8.48 -7.89 9.38
C PRO A 91 8.69 -8.10 10.89
N SER A 92 9.45 -9.15 11.23
CA SER A 92 9.92 -9.39 12.61
C SER A 92 11.41 -9.09 12.62
N LEU A 93 11.80 -7.97 13.23
CA LEU A 93 13.19 -7.54 13.25
C LEU A 93 13.80 -7.78 14.63
N ASP A 94 15.10 -8.08 14.63
CA ASP A 94 15.88 -8.13 15.86
C ASP A 94 16.14 -6.70 16.39
N PRO A 95 16.38 -6.54 17.71
CA PRO A 95 16.73 -5.25 18.28
C PRO A 95 17.95 -4.64 17.57
N PRO A 96 18.00 -3.30 17.38
CA PRO A 96 19.06 -2.66 16.61
C PRO A 96 20.48 -3.01 17.06
N LEU A 97 20.72 -3.11 18.38
CA LEU A 97 22.03 -3.48 18.92
C LEU A 97 22.45 -4.90 18.49
N GLU A 98 21.54 -5.87 18.55
CA GLU A 98 21.83 -7.26 18.14
C GLU A 98 22.05 -7.35 16.63
N THR A 99 21.26 -6.63 15.84
CA THR A 99 21.47 -6.54 14.39
C THR A 99 22.84 -5.94 14.08
N LEU A 100 23.24 -4.84 14.74
CA LEU A 100 24.54 -4.20 14.54
C LEU A 100 25.73 -5.09 14.95
N ARG A 101 25.57 -5.92 15.99
CA ARG A 101 26.60 -6.90 16.41
C ARG A 101 26.81 -8.02 15.40
N SER A 102 25.76 -8.38 14.65
CA SER A 102 25.79 -9.52 13.72
C SER A 102 26.32 -9.17 12.31
N ILE A 103 26.46 -7.89 11.99
CA ILE A 103 26.83 -7.43 10.64
C ILE A 103 28.30 -7.00 10.55
N SER A 104 28.82 -7.00 9.33
CA SER A 104 30.22 -6.63 9.03
C SER A 104 30.32 -5.25 8.38
N HIS A 105 31.50 -4.65 8.45
CA HIS A 105 31.81 -3.40 7.75
C HIS A 105 31.42 -3.50 6.27
N GLY A 106 30.77 -2.45 5.75
CA GLY A 106 30.31 -2.35 4.38
C GLY A 106 28.92 -2.92 4.12
N THR A 107 28.32 -3.65 5.07
CA THR A 107 26.95 -4.15 4.97
C THR A 107 25.97 -2.98 4.83
N GLY A 108 25.04 -3.08 3.87
CA GLY A 108 23.98 -2.11 3.71
C GLY A 108 22.97 -2.21 4.85
N VAL A 109 22.59 -1.07 5.42
CA VAL A 109 21.59 -0.99 6.49
C VAL A 109 20.54 0.06 6.15
N CYS A 110 19.32 -0.16 6.62
CA CYS A 110 18.26 0.84 6.70
C CYS A 110 17.86 0.96 8.18
N ALA A 111 17.81 2.17 8.68
CA ALA A 111 17.53 2.47 10.08
C ALA A 111 16.52 3.62 10.18
N VAL A 112 15.71 3.58 11.22
CA VAL A 112 14.74 4.64 11.50
C VAL A 112 14.94 5.16 12.92
N ASN A 113 14.83 6.47 13.08
CA ASN A 113 14.76 7.15 14.37
C ASN A 113 13.49 8.00 14.43
N ASP A 114 13.30 8.82 15.45
CA ASP A 114 12.08 9.63 15.59
C ASP A 114 11.76 10.57 14.42
N LYS A 115 12.76 10.93 13.60
CA LYS A 115 12.63 11.96 12.55
C LYS A 115 12.89 11.48 11.14
N TYR A 116 13.75 10.48 10.98
CA TYR A 116 14.28 10.11 9.67
C TYR A 116 14.33 8.61 9.48
N VAL A 117 14.13 8.20 8.24
CA VAL A 117 14.62 6.92 7.73
C VAL A 117 15.94 7.19 7.01
N VAL A 118 16.95 6.38 7.29
CA VAL A 118 18.30 6.52 6.77
C VAL A 118 18.75 5.18 6.24
N SER A 119 19.27 5.17 5.01
CA SER A 119 19.96 4.01 4.46
C SER A 119 21.40 4.36 4.10
N GLY A 120 22.29 3.37 4.22
CA GLY A 120 23.70 3.52 3.89
C GLY A 120 24.50 2.31 4.32
N ARG A 121 25.83 2.39 4.19
CA ARG A 121 26.72 1.30 4.62
C ARG A 121 27.10 1.44 6.08
N PHE A 122 27.09 0.32 6.79
CA PHE A 122 27.63 0.18 8.13
C PHE A 122 29.16 0.24 8.13
N ALA A 123 29.73 0.95 9.08
CA ALA A 123 31.18 1.08 9.24
C ALA A 123 31.67 0.40 10.53
N SER A 124 31.06 0.70 11.68
CA SER A 124 31.51 0.15 12.96
C SER A 124 30.47 0.29 14.07
N LEU A 125 30.60 -0.54 15.10
CA LEU A 125 29.89 -0.44 16.38
C LEU A 125 30.93 -0.28 17.50
N ASP A 126 30.70 0.67 18.38
CA ASP A 126 31.50 0.94 19.57
C ASP A 126 30.63 0.79 20.83
N GLU A 127 30.84 -0.32 21.53
CA GLU A 127 30.15 -0.67 22.77
C GLU A 127 30.89 -0.18 24.04
N ALA A 128 32.01 0.54 23.90
CA ALA A 128 32.69 1.15 25.04
C ALA A 128 31.92 2.35 25.63
N HIS A 129 30.95 2.88 24.88
CA HIS A 129 30.08 3.97 25.27
C HIS A 129 28.73 3.46 25.79
N SER A 130 28.08 4.26 26.66
CA SER A 130 26.72 4.02 27.14
C SER A 130 25.87 5.28 26.89
N PRO A 131 24.94 5.26 25.91
CA PRO A 131 24.60 4.13 25.03
C PRO A 131 25.71 3.81 24.00
N PRO A 132 25.76 2.58 23.45
CA PRO A 132 26.66 2.23 22.35
C PRO A 132 26.49 3.16 21.15
N LEU A 133 27.57 3.34 20.39
CA LEU A 133 27.60 4.19 19.21
C LEU A 133 27.80 3.36 17.95
N ALA A 134 27.01 3.59 16.91
CA ALA A 134 27.16 2.97 15.61
C ALA A 134 27.50 4.02 14.55
N ILE A 135 28.33 3.65 13.57
CA ILE A 135 28.65 4.50 12.42
C ILE A 135 28.08 3.85 11.17
N PHE A 136 27.17 4.55 10.50
CA PHE A 136 26.64 4.16 9.18
C PHE A 136 26.11 5.38 8.44
N ALA A 137 26.02 5.28 7.11
CA ALA A 137 25.61 6.39 6.23
C ALA A 137 26.44 7.68 6.46
N GLY A 138 27.74 7.52 6.79
CA GLY A 138 28.66 8.62 7.07
C GLY A 138 28.40 9.40 8.37
N LYS A 139 27.53 8.91 9.25
CA LYS A 139 27.15 9.56 10.51
C LYS A 139 27.33 8.63 11.70
N THR A 140 27.51 9.21 12.88
CA THR A 140 27.52 8.50 14.17
C THR A 140 26.14 8.58 14.82
N TRP A 141 25.66 7.45 15.30
CA TRP A 141 24.33 7.26 15.87
C TRP A 141 24.45 6.65 17.26
N ALA A 142 23.73 7.19 18.22
CA ALA A 142 23.50 6.51 19.49
C ALA A 142 22.49 5.38 19.26
N VAL A 143 22.84 4.15 19.63
CA VAL A 143 22.06 2.95 19.30
C VAL A 143 20.67 2.98 19.95
N ASP A 144 20.53 3.59 21.12
CA ASP A 144 19.26 3.77 21.83
C ASP A 144 18.28 4.72 21.12
N ARG A 145 18.75 5.53 20.17
CA ARG A 145 17.91 6.40 19.32
C ARG A 145 17.46 5.73 18.02
N ILE A 146 17.92 4.51 17.76
CA ILE A 146 17.50 3.72 16.60
C ILE A 146 16.27 2.93 17.03
N ARG A 147 15.14 3.18 16.37
CA ARG A 147 13.85 2.54 16.68
C ARG A 147 13.70 1.19 16.01
N ALA A 148 14.15 1.09 14.76
CA ALA A 148 14.25 -0.17 14.02
C ALA A 148 15.44 -0.12 13.07
N LEU A 149 15.99 -1.30 12.76
CA LEU A 149 17.13 -1.45 11.85
C LEU A 149 17.02 -2.77 11.10
N CYS A 150 17.28 -2.74 9.80
CA CYS A 150 17.31 -3.93 8.94
C CYS A 150 18.52 -3.91 8.01
N VAL A 151 19.02 -5.09 7.66
CA VAL A 151 20.05 -5.26 6.63
C VAL A 151 19.40 -5.17 5.25
N VAL A 152 20.03 -4.43 4.35
CA VAL A 152 19.54 -4.23 2.98
C VAL A 152 20.63 -4.51 1.95
N GLN A 153 20.25 -5.07 0.81
CA GLN A 153 21.21 -5.52 -0.20
C GLN A 153 21.80 -4.37 -1.05
N SER A 154 21.12 -3.24 -1.18
CA SER A 154 21.46 -2.18 -2.16
C SER A 154 21.60 -0.77 -1.59
N ALA A 155 22.00 -0.63 -0.32
CA ALA A 155 22.39 0.68 0.22
C ALA A 155 23.78 1.11 -0.31
N GLN A 156 23.85 1.47 -1.60
CA GLN A 156 25.09 1.92 -2.23
C GLN A 156 25.49 3.31 -1.72
N ASP A 157 24.55 4.25 -1.76
CA ASP A 157 24.73 5.63 -1.29
C ASP A 157 23.95 5.92 -0.01
N ALA A 158 24.46 6.85 0.79
CA ALA A 158 23.76 7.34 1.96
C ALA A 158 22.52 8.15 1.53
N ARG A 159 21.33 7.69 1.93
CA ARG A 159 20.07 8.38 1.67
C ARG A 159 19.36 8.66 2.99
N GLN A 160 18.59 9.74 3.01
CA GLN A 160 17.82 10.16 4.17
C GLN A 160 16.50 10.77 3.69
N SER A 161 15.40 10.28 4.26
CA SER A 161 14.06 10.82 4.06
C SER A 161 13.40 11.08 5.41
N GLU A 162 12.39 11.96 5.45
CA GLU A 162 11.58 12.15 6.64
C GLU A 162 10.88 10.84 7.02
N ARG A 163 10.76 10.58 8.32
CA ARG A 163 9.98 9.46 8.83
C ARG A 163 8.50 9.81 8.70
N PRO A 164 7.71 9.13 7.85
CA PRO A 164 6.27 9.32 7.87
C PRO A 164 5.72 8.77 9.20
N GLU A 165 4.82 9.51 9.83
CA GLU A 165 4.10 9.02 11.00
C GLU A 165 2.99 8.03 10.61
N PRO A 166 2.66 7.06 11.47
CA PRO A 166 1.51 6.19 11.22
C PRO A 166 0.22 7.02 11.30
N GLY A 167 -0.40 7.27 10.14
CA GLY A 167 -1.66 7.99 10.05
C GLY A 167 -2.88 7.10 10.26
N SER A 168 -4.06 7.65 9.96
CA SER A 168 -5.37 6.99 10.14
C SER A 168 -5.45 5.56 9.57
N LEU A 169 -4.93 5.33 8.35
CA LEU A 169 -5.01 4.00 7.73
C LEU A 169 -4.04 3.00 8.35
N ALA A 170 -2.85 3.43 8.78
CA ALA A 170 -1.92 2.57 9.50
C ALA A 170 -2.52 2.10 10.83
N GLN A 171 -3.22 2.99 11.56
CA GLN A 171 -3.93 2.61 12.77
C GLN A 171 -5.10 1.65 12.46
N LEU A 172 -5.91 1.96 11.44
CA LEU A 172 -7.03 1.11 11.05
C LEU A 172 -6.58 -0.32 10.66
N ALA A 173 -5.40 -0.44 10.06
CA ALA A 173 -4.79 -1.72 9.70
C ALA A 173 -4.06 -2.42 10.87
N GLY A 174 -3.98 -1.80 12.05
CA GLY A 174 -3.29 -2.35 13.21
C GLY A 174 -1.76 -2.37 13.06
N LEU A 175 -1.20 -1.43 12.28
CA LEU A 175 0.22 -1.39 11.95
C LEU A 175 1.03 -0.42 12.82
N THR A 176 0.40 0.32 13.73
CA THR A 176 1.06 1.37 14.53
C THR A 176 2.31 0.85 15.26
N ASP A 177 2.23 -0.32 15.90
CA ASP A 177 3.33 -0.87 16.71
C ASP A 177 4.50 -1.43 15.86
N SER A 178 4.23 -1.80 14.61
CA SER A 178 5.23 -2.35 13.67
C SER A 178 5.59 -1.38 12.56
N TRP A 179 5.18 -0.12 12.69
CA TRP A 179 5.33 0.89 11.65
C TRP A 179 6.80 1.15 11.33
N ASP A 180 7.63 1.29 12.35
CA ASP A 180 9.07 1.56 12.19
C ASP A 180 9.78 0.37 11.54
N ASP A 181 9.47 -0.86 11.94
CA ASP A 181 10.00 -2.09 11.34
C ASP A 181 9.64 -2.17 9.85
N ARG A 182 8.41 -1.79 9.53
CA ARG A 182 7.91 -1.72 8.15
C ARG A 182 8.61 -0.63 7.34
N LEU A 183 8.98 0.50 7.92
CA LEU A 183 9.70 1.56 7.20
C LEU A 183 11.14 1.16 6.82
N VAL A 184 11.79 0.33 7.64
CA VAL A 184 13.15 -0.17 7.34
C VAL A 184 13.16 -1.46 6.54
N SER A 185 12.07 -2.24 6.61
CA SER A 185 11.88 -3.48 5.87
C SER A 185 10.48 -3.53 5.23
N PRO A 186 10.20 -2.65 4.25
CA PRO A 186 8.88 -2.58 3.62
C PRO A 186 8.55 -3.85 2.84
N PRO A 187 7.25 -4.15 2.62
CA PRO A 187 6.85 -5.21 1.71
C PRO A 187 7.35 -4.93 0.29
N LYS A 188 7.97 -5.93 -0.35
CA LYS A 188 8.55 -5.82 -1.70
C LYS A 188 7.83 -6.68 -2.74
N SER A 189 6.63 -7.15 -2.43
CA SER A 189 5.88 -8.12 -3.25
C SER A 189 4.99 -7.49 -4.33
N LEU A 190 4.99 -6.16 -4.45
CA LEU A 190 4.16 -5.42 -5.40
C LEU A 190 5.02 -4.63 -6.40
N ALA A 191 4.62 -4.68 -7.67
CA ALA A 191 5.04 -3.74 -8.70
C ALA A 191 3.83 -2.99 -9.28
N ILE A 192 4.00 -1.73 -9.64
CA ILE A 192 3.01 -0.91 -10.34
C ILE A 192 3.62 -0.44 -11.65
N VAL A 193 2.92 -0.67 -12.75
CA VAL A 193 3.31 -0.29 -14.11
C VAL A 193 2.28 0.71 -14.63
N GLY A 194 2.72 1.89 -15.06
CA GLY A 194 1.80 2.91 -15.57
C GLY A 194 2.52 4.13 -16.11
N THR A 195 1.82 5.25 -16.21
CA THR A 195 2.44 6.54 -16.54
C THR A 195 3.08 7.09 -15.27
N ARG A 196 4.42 7.09 -15.20
CA ARG A 196 5.16 7.41 -13.96
C ARG A 196 4.72 8.71 -13.28
N THR A 197 4.62 9.80 -14.04
CA THR A 197 4.20 11.11 -13.50
C THR A 197 2.79 11.08 -12.92
N TRP A 198 1.86 10.35 -13.54
CA TRP A 198 0.48 10.25 -13.04
C TRP A 198 0.42 9.38 -11.78
N LEU A 199 1.16 8.27 -11.75
CA LEU A 199 1.28 7.44 -10.54
C LEU A 199 1.88 8.23 -9.37
N GLU A 200 2.91 9.04 -9.62
CA GLU A 200 3.52 9.89 -8.58
C GLU A 200 2.53 10.94 -8.05
N GLN A 201 1.70 11.53 -8.93
CA GLN A 201 0.61 12.45 -8.55
C GLN A 201 -0.46 11.76 -7.71
N ASP A 202 -0.95 10.60 -8.16
CA ASP A 202 -1.95 9.81 -7.44
C ASP A 202 -1.44 9.38 -6.06
N LEU A 203 -0.17 8.95 -5.98
CA LEU A 203 0.46 8.55 -4.72
C LEU A 203 0.66 9.71 -3.75
N ALA A 204 0.66 10.96 -4.22
CA ALA A 204 0.74 12.13 -3.34
C ALA A 204 -0.57 12.35 -2.56
N ALA A 205 -1.70 11.81 -3.03
CA ALA A 205 -3.00 12.00 -2.40
C ALA A 205 -3.04 11.52 -0.94
N LEU A 206 -3.85 12.22 -0.15
CA LEU A 206 -4.05 12.02 1.27
C LEU A 206 -5.32 11.21 1.50
N ILE A 207 -5.22 10.17 2.32
CA ILE A 207 -6.32 9.28 2.66
C ILE A 207 -6.52 9.20 4.17
N ARG A 208 -7.79 9.21 4.59
CA ARG A 208 -8.16 9.11 6.00
C ARG A 208 -9.44 8.30 6.17
N LYS A 209 -9.66 7.74 7.36
CA LYS A 209 -10.98 7.29 7.77
C LYS A 209 -11.86 8.51 8.07
N GLU A 210 -13.08 8.50 7.54
CA GLU A 210 -14.03 9.58 7.81
C GLU A 210 -14.31 9.73 9.31
N GLY A 211 -14.28 10.98 9.79
CA GLY A 211 -14.50 11.33 11.20
C GLY A 211 -13.35 10.95 12.14
N ASP A 212 -12.20 10.54 11.62
CA ASP A 212 -11.00 10.29 12.42
C ASP A 212 -10.25 11.60 12.71
N ASN A 213 -9.74 11.74 13.93
CA ASN A 213 -8.96 12.89 14.39
C ASN A 213 -7.45 12.70 14.18
N LEU A 214 -7.04 11.55 13.63
CA LEU A 214 -5.67 11.31 13.24
C LEU A 214 -5.28 12.09 11.97
N PRO A 215 -3.98 12.39 11.80
CA PRO A 215 -3.46 12.89 10.54
C PRO A 215 -3.81 11.96 9.37
N PRO A 216 -4.09 12.51 8.18
CA PRO A 216 -4.23 11.69 6.99
C PRO A 216 -2.92 10.99 6.66
N SER A 217 -3.00 9.84 6.00
CA SER A 217 -1.83 9.14 5.45
C SER A 217 -1.67 9.55 3.99
N SER A 218 -0.46 9.88 3.52
CA SER A 218 -0.25 9.92 2.07
C SER A 218 -0.27 8.49 1.51
N LEU A 219 -0.80 8.30 0.30
CA LEU A 219 -0.75 6.98 -0.34
C LEU A 219 0.70 6.52 -0.55
N SER A 220 1.62 7.43 -0.83
CA SER A 220 3.06 7.18 -0.91
C SER A 220 3.65 6.60 0.39
N SER A 221 3.21 7.06 1.57
CA SER A 221 3.66 6.54 2.86
C SER A 221 3.17 5.13 3.16
N LEU A 222 2.06 4.72 2.53
CA LEU A 222 1.49 3.38 2.68
C LEU A 222 2.11 2.39 1.68
N VAL A 223 2.27 2.84 0.43
CA VAL A 223 2.79 2.05 -0.71
C VAL A 223 4.32 1.94 -0.68
N LEU A 224 5.00 2.98 -0.18
CA LEU A 224 6.46 3.09 -0.10
C LEU A 224 7.11 2.82 -1.46
N PRO A 225 6.83 3.66 -2.48
CA PRO A 225 7.38 3.46 -3.82
C PRO A 225 8.91 3.53 -3.80
N ASP A 226 9.55 2.67 -4.58
CA ASP A 226 10.99 2.68 -4.80
C ASP A 226 11.35 3.87 -5.72
N THR A 227 11.92 4.91 -5.13
CA THR A 227 12.39 6.11 -5.83
C THR A 227 13.90 6.26 -5.67
N ASP A 228 14.53 6.98 -6.59
CA ASP A 228 15.98 7.22 -6.55
C ASP A 228 16.42 8.12 -5.39
N ILE A 229 15.48 8.80 -4.73
CA ILE A 229 15.75 9.80 -3.69
C ILE A 229 15.44 9.30 -2.28
N ASP A 230 14.52 8.34 -2.12
CA ASP A 230 14.05 7.91 -0.81
C ASP A 230 15.00 6.89 -0.14
N ALA A 231 15.03 6.93 1.19
CA ALA A 231 15.81 5.99 1.99
C ALA A 231 15.13 4.60 2.10
N THR A 232 13.81 4.55 1.87
CA THR A 232 12.97 3.35 1.91
C THR A 232 12.50 3.00 0.50
N TRP A 233 12.44 1.70 0.20
CA TRP A 233 12.04 1.19 -1.11
C TRP A 233 11.29 -0.13 -0.94
N GLY A 234 9.98 -0.10 -1.21
CA GLY A 234 9.06 -1.23 -1.09
C GLY A 234 8.48 -1.63 -2.43
N THR A 235 7.56 -0.81 -2.94
CA THR A 235 6.83 -1.07 -4.19
C THR A 235 7.60 -0.57 -5.40
N ARG A 236 7.87 -1.43 -6.38
CA ARG A 236 8.58 -1.01 -7.60
C ARG A 236 7.64 -0.25 -8.53
N LEU A 237 8.07 0.91 -9.03
CA LEU A 237 7.33 1.69 -10.02
C LEU A 237 8.01 1.60 -11.39
N TYR A 238 7.26 1.16 -12.39
CA TYR A 238 7.72 1.05 -13.76
C TYR A 238 6.92 1.95 -14.70
N SER A 239 7.63 2.54 -15.67
CA SER A 239 6.98 3.23 -16.78
C SER A 239 6.49 2.22 -17.80
N ALA A 240 5.20 2.25 -18.15
CA ALA A 240 4.63 1.39 -19.19
C ALA A 240 5.34 1.54 -20.54
N ALA A 241 5.89 2.73 -20.83
CA ALA A 241 6.57 3.04 -22.09
C ALA A 241 7.91 2.29 -22.26
N SER A 242 8.56 1.88 -21.17
CA SER A 242 9.85 1.18 -21.18
C SER A 242 9.79 -0.16 -20.44
N PHE A 243 8.59 -0.67 -20.15
CA PHE A 243 8.41 -1.83 -19.30
C PHE A 243 8.94 -3.13 -19.94
N ALA A 244 8.82 -3.27 -21.26
CA ALA A 244 9.35 -4.42 -21.99
C ALA A 244 10.84 -4.67 -21.72
N GLU A 245 11.63 -3.61 -21.50
CA GLU A 245 13.08 -3.69 -21.22
C GLU A 245 13.38 -4.13 -19.78
N GLN A 246 12.37 -4.15 -18.91
CA GLN A 246 12.47 -4.48 -17.49
C GLN A 246 12.01 -5.90 -17.18
N LEU A 247 11.59 -6.65 -18.20
CA LEU A 247 11.18 -8.05 -18.09
C LEU A 247 12.40 -8.99 -18.27
N PRO A 248 12.45 -10.12 -17.54
CA PRO A 248 11.50 -10.55 -16.51
C PRO A 248 11.63 -9.72 -15.22
N LEU A 249 10.53 -9.64 -14.47
CA LEU A 249 10.53 -8.98 -13.17
C LEU A 249 11.43 -9.71 -12.16
N PRO A 250 12.02 -9.00 -11.17
CA PRO A 250 12.79 -9.64 -10.11
C PRO A 250 11.97 -10.64 -9.29
N ASP A 251 12.64 -11.66 -8.77
CA ASP A 251 12.03 -12.64 -7.86
C ASP A 251 11.36 -11.97 -6.65
N GLY A 252 10.29 -12.59 -6.16
CA GLY A 252 9.55 -12.14 -4.97
C GLY A 252 8.44 -11.13 -5.27
N ILE A 253 8.27 -10.69 -6.51
CA ILE A 253 7.05 -9.97 -6.94
C ILE A 253 5.90 -10.98 -7.01
N GLU A 254 4.89 -10.80 -6.15
CA GLU A 254 3.68 -11.64 -6.12
C GLU A 254 2.49 -10.97 -6.80
N GLY A 255 2.48 -9.63 -6.84
CA GLY A 255 1.43 -8.81 -7.42
C GLY A 255 1.98 -7.79 -8.42
N VAL A 256 1.30 -7.65 -9.57
CA VAL A 256 1.57 -6.58 -10.52
C VAL A 256 0.29 -5.82 -10.84
N LEU A 257 0.35 -4.50 -10.68
CA LEU A 257 -0.74 -3.58 -10.97
C LEU A 257 -0.43 -2.82 -12.26
N LEU A 258 -1.21 -3.10 -13.30
CA LEU A 258 -1.10 -2.50 -14.62
C LEU A 258 -2.12 -1.36 -14.72
N ASP A 259 -1.62 -0.14 -14.59
CA ASP A 259 -2.43 1.07 -14.60
C ASP A 259 -2.59 1.63 -16.02
N GLY A 260 -3.79 1.42 -16.58
CA GLY A 260 -4.22 1.86 -17.90
C GLY A 260 -3.91 0.90 -19.04
N ASN A 261 -4.45 1.23 -20.21
CA ASN A 261 -4.40 0.37 -21.40
C ASN A 261 -2.96 0.05 -21.86
N SER A 262 -2.05 1.02 -21.81
CA SER A 262 -0.65 0.84 -22.21
C SER A 262 0.14 -0.07 -21.28
N ALA A 263 -0.25 -0.18 -20.01
CA ALA A 263 0.33 -1.13 -19.06
C ALA A 263 -0.36 -2.50 -19.18
N ALA A 264 -1.69 -2.50 -19.34
CA ALA A 264 -2.51 -3.70 -19.35
C ALA A 264 -2.14 -4.69 -20.45
N GLN A 265 -1.51 -4.25 -21.55
CA GLN A 265 -1.04 -5.14 -22.63
C GLN A 265 0.00 -6.18 -22.18
N TYR A 266 0.80 -5.90 -21.14
CA TYR A 266 1.90 -6.77 -20.69
C TYR A 266 1.48 -7.91 -19.76
N TRP A 267 0.17 -8.08 -19.52
CA TRP A 267 -0.34 -9.04 -18.53
C TRP A 267 0.06 -10.49 -18.81
N ASP A 268 0.29 -10.87 -20.07
CA ASP A 268 0.68 -12.23 -20.46
C ASP A 268 2.17 -12.50 -20.22
N GLU A 269 3.01 -11.50 -20.46
CA GLU A 269 4.47 -11.53 -20.27
C GLU A 269 4.91 -11.55 -18.79
N ILE A 270 4.00 -11.23 -17.87
CA ILE A 270 4.26 -11.18 -16.43
C ILE A 270 4.03 -12.53 -15.76
N ASP A 271 5.06 -13.03 -15.06
CA ASP A 271 4.99 -14.18 -14.17
C ASP A 271 4.85 -13.72 -12.70
N ALA A 272 3.62 -13.35 -12.32
CA ALA A 272 3.25 -13.00 -10.94
C ALA A 272 2.00 -13.77 -10.52
N SER A 273 1.83 -14.00 -9.21
CA SER A 273 0.66 -14.70 -8.68
C SER A 273 -0.65 -13.97 -8.96
N VAL A 274 -0.62 -12.63 -8.89
CA VAL A 274 -1.78 -11.77 -9.12
C VAL A 274 -1.42 -10.66 -10.10
N ILE A 275 -2.24 -10.49 -11.13
CA ILE A 275 -2.15 -9.38 -12.08
C ILE A 275 -3.44 -8.59 -12.02
N ILE A 276 -3.34 -7.29 -11.85
CA ILE A 276 -4.48 -6.39 -11.69
C ILE A 276 -4.39 -5.36 -12.79
N CYS A 277 -5.35 -5.35 -13.72
CA CYS A 277 -5.42 -4.38 -14.81
C CYS A 277 -6.45 -3.32 -14.47
N VAL A 278 -6.04 -2.06 -14.33
CA VAL A 278 -6.96 -0.92 -14.22
C VAL A 278 -7.19 -0.36 -15.62
N ILE A 279 -8.43 -0.39 -16.08
CA ILE A 279 -8.83 0.05 -17.43
C ILE A 279 -9.66 1.31 -17.32
N ASP A 280 -9.21 2.35 -18.01
CA ASP A 280 -9.84 3.66 -18.06
C ASP A 280 -10.88 3.72 -19.19
N ARG A 281 -12.16 3.83 -18.84
CA ARG A 281 -13.25 3.93 -19.83
C ARG A 281 -13.38 5.31 -20.46
N SER A 282 -12.70 6.33 -19.94
CA SER A 282 -12.67 7.65 -20.56
C SER A 282 -11.82 7.70 -21.83
N VAL A 283 -10.95 6.69 -22.02
CA VAL A 283 -10.08 6.56 -23.20
C VAL A 283 -10.72 5.61 -24.21
N ALA A 284 -10.84 6.02 -25.47
CA ALA A 284 -11.49 5.26 -26.54
C ALA A 284 -10.72 4.00 -27.02
N ASP A 285 -9.68 3.58 -26.30
CA ASP A 285 -8.90 2.39 -26.63
C ASP A 285 -9.38 1.19 -25.82
N GLU A 286 -10.12 0.28 -26.46
CA GLU A 286 -10.67 -0.93 -25.84
C GLU A 286 -9.79 -2.17 -26.08
N THR A 287 -8.62 -2.02 -26.72
CA THR A 287 -7.83 -3.16 -27.21
C THR A 287 -7.39 -4.09 -26.07
N ALA A 288 -6.97 -3.51 -24.94
CA ALA A 288 -6.57 -4.26 -23.75
C ALA A 288 -7.76 -5.01 -23.12
N ALA A 289 -8.91 -4.36 -22.99
CA ALA A 289 -10.14 -4.95 -22.45
C ALA A 289 -10.60 -6.16 -23.30
N GLN A 290 -10.67 -5.97 -24.63
CA GLN A 290 -11.06 -7.04 -25.56
C GLN A 290 -10.07 -8.22 -25.53
N SER A 291 -8.77 -7.94 -25.36
CA SER A 291 -7.75 -8.99 -25.25
C SER A 291 -7.93 -9.83 -23.98
N LEU A 292 -8.21 -9.19 -22.84
CA LEU A 292 -8.50 -9.86 -21.58
C LEU A 292 -9.80 -10.68 -21.64
N GLU A 293 -10.84 -10.17 -22.29
CA GLU A 293 -12.11 -10.89 -22.49
C GLU A 293 -11.93 -12.15 -23.33
N ARG A 294 -11.24 -12.03 -24.47
CA ARG A 294 -10.93 -13.16 -25.37
C ARG A 294 -10.12 -14.22 -24.63
N LEU A 295 -9.16 -13.80 -23.80
CA LEU A 295 -8.37 -14.76 -23.05
C LEU A 295 -9.20 -15.47 -21.98
N ARG A 296 -9.98 -14.73 -21.18
CA ARG A 296 -10.88 -15.35 -20.20
C ARG A 296 -11.77 -16.39 -20.87
N ALA A 297 -12.30 -16.09 -22.06
CA ALA A 297 -13.17 -16.98 -22.81
C ALA A 297 -12.47 -18.25 -23.36
N THR A 298 -11.16 -18.17 -23.65
CA THR A 298 -10.44 -19.25 -24.35
C THR A 298 -9.50 -20.06 -23.45
N ARG A 299 -8.96 -19.46 -22.39
CA ARG A 299 -7.90 -20.05 -21.55
C ARG A 299 -8.10 -19.83 -20.05
N GLY A 300 -9.12 -19.05 -19.65
CA GLY A 300 -9.34 -18.68 -18.26
C GLY A 300 -10.43 -19.50 -17.58
N GLU A 301 -10.31 -19.65 -16.26
CA GLU A 301 -11.42 -20.09 -15.40
C GLU A 301 -11.96 -18.86 -14.65
N PRO A 302 -13.24 -18.47 -14.87
CA PRO A 302 -13.82 -17.30 -14.21
C PRO A 302 -13.77 -17.41 -12.68
N VAL A 303 -13.53 -16.28 -12.03
CA VAL A 303 -13.55 -16.14 -10.57
C VAL A 303 -14.60 -15.09 -10.19
N SER A 304 -15.51 -15.44 -9.28
CA SER A 304 -16.50 -14.51 -8.75
C SER A 304 -15.84 -13.47 -7.84
N ALA A 305 -15.95 -12.19 -8.20
CA ALA A 305 -15.46 -11.10 -7.35
C ALA A 305 -16.14 -11.10 -5.98
N THR A 306 -17.45 -11.34 -5.93
CA THR A 306 -18.21 -11.31 -4.68
C THR A 306 -18.00 -12.57 -3.84
N ASP A 307 -18.11 -13.75 -4.45
CA ASP A 307 -18.16 -15.00 -3.69
C ASP A 307 -16.76 -15.55 -3.37
N GLU A 308 -15.82 -15.43 -4.31
CA GLU A 308 -14.47 -15.99 -4.17
C GLU A 308 -13.47 -14.93 -3.67
N LEU A 309 -13.54 -13.70 -4.19
CA LEU A 309 -12.66 -12.62 -3.71
C LEU A 309 -13.23 -11.86 -2.50
N GLY A 310 -14.51 -12.06 -2.17
CA GLY A 310 -15.16 -11.36 -1.05
C GLY A 310 -15.22 -9.84 -1.25
N TRP A 311 -15.31 -9.38 -2.51
CA TRP A 311 -15.28 -7.98 -2.89
C TRP A 311 -16.47 -7.61 -3.79
N THR A 312 -17.18 -6.55 -3.43
CA THR A 312 -18.29 -6.02 -4.21
C THR A 312 -17.85 -4.75 -4.93
N PRO A 313 -17.94 -4.70 -6.27
CA PRO A 313 -17.58 -3.51 -7.03
C PRO A 313 -18.42 -2.30 -6.60
N PRO A 314 -17.81 -1.12 -6.40
CA PRO A 314 -18.58 0.10 -6.17
C PRO A 314 -19.32 0.54 -7.45
N LEU A 315 -20.28 1.46 -7.30
CA LEU A 315 -21.06 1.97 -8.42
C LEU A 315 -20.13 2.54 -9.52
N GLY A 316 -20.40 2.18 -10.78
CA GLY A 316 -19.62 2.65 -11.92
C GLY A 316 -18.29 1.92 -12.12
N VAL A 317 -17.94 0.94 -11.26
CA VAL A 317 -16.79 0.07 -11.46
C VAL A 317 -17.26 -1.32 -11.88
N GLU A 318 -16.65 -1.83 -12.94
CA GLU A 318 -16.87 -3.18 -13.44
C GLU A 318 -15.64 -4.03 -13.16
N VAL A 319 -15.84 -5.34 -13.01
CA VAL A 319 -14.76 -6.26 -12.74
C VAL A 319 -14.92 -7.55 -13.52
N MET A 320 -13.80 -8.05 -14.02
CA MET A 320 -13.66 -9.36 -14.58
C MET A 320 -12.46 -10.04 -13.93
N ALA A 321 -12.69 -11.13 -13.21
CA ALA A 321 -11.64 -11.92 -12.61
C ALA A 321 -11.63 -13.34 -13.17
N PHE A 322 -10.43 -13.90 -13.36
CA PHE A 322 -10.24 -15.26 -13.81
C PHE A 322 -8.84 -15.77 -13.43
N THR A 323 -8.68 -17.09 -13.35
CA THR A 323 -7.35 -17.70 -13.28
C THR A 323 -6.90 -18.15 -14.66
N ALA A 324 -5.60 -18.08 -14.93
CA ALA A 324 -4.97 -18.60 -16.14
C ALA A 324 -3.69 -19.37 -15.78
N ALA A 325 -3.20 -20.21 -16.68
CA ALA A 325 -1.86 -20.80 -16.52
C ALA A 325 -0.81 -19.68 -16.39
N ARG A 326 0.19 -19.90 -15.54
CA ARG A 326 1.39 -19.06 -15.51
C ARG A 326 2.22 -19.29 -16.76
#